data_AF-A0A8T8I9T0-F1
#
_entry.id   AF-A0A8T8I9T0-F1
#
_cell.length_a   1.000
_cell.length_b   1.000
_cell.length_c   1.000
_cell.angle_alpha   90.00
_cell.angle_beta   90.00
_cell.angle_gamma   90.00
#
_symmetry.space_group_name_H-M   'P 1'
#
loop_
_entity.id
_entity.type
_entity.pdbx_description
1 polymer ?
#
loop_
_entity_poly.entity_id
_entity_poly.type
_entity_poly.pdbx_seq_one_letter_code
_entity_poly.pdbx_strand_id
1 'polypeptide(L)' 'MKIKEIIQTPVGTIVSFYSKIPSRVMGKTITVDGINFHKIKGVPISSDIDIFIEKTQELKVGQTVIFV' A
#
# COMPACT_ATOMS: atom_id res chain seq x y z
N MET A 1 6.54 -2.31 7.57
CA MET A 1 5.81 -1.11 8.06
C MET A 1 4.37 -1.49 8.37
N LYS A 2 3.60 -0.68 9.11
CA LYS A 2 2.20 -1.00 9.44
C LYS A 2 1.21 -0.14 8.68
N ILE A 3 0.10 -0.74 8.25
CA ILE A 3 -1.02 -0.03 7.64
C ILE A 3 -1.71 0.84 8.69
N LYS A 4 -1.85 2.13 8.39
CA LYS A 4 -2.56 3.12 9.19
C LYS A 4 -4.02 3.23 8.77
N GLU A 5 -4.26 3.31 7.47
CA GLU A 5 -5.60 3.54 6.91
C GLU A 5 -5.72 2.88 5.54
N ILE A 6 -6.94 2.48 5.18
CA ILE A 6 -7.27 1.85 3.91
C ILE A 6 -8.50 2.55 3.36
N ILE A 7 -8.37 3.16 2.19
CA ILE A 7 -9.48 3.82 1.49
C ILE A 7 -9.81 3.06 0.23
N GLN A 8 -11.04 2.57 0.14
CA GLN A 8 -11.55 1.90 -1.05
C GLN A 8 -12.08 2.94 -2.03
N THR A 9 -11.56 2.95 -3.25
CA THR A 9 -12.01 3.82 -4.33
C THR A 9 -12.68 2.99 -5.43
N PRO A 10 -13.41 3.61 -6.38
CA PRO A 10 -13.98 2.88 -7.51
C PRO A 10 -12.93 2.13 -8.35
N VAL A 11 -11.70 2.65 -8.44
CA VAL A 11 -10.66 2.18 -9.37
C VAL A 11 -9.50 1.43 -8.69
N GLY A 12 -9.49 1.34 -7.37
CA GLY A 12 -8.42 0.66 -6.61
C GLY A 12 -8.47 0.96 -5.12
N THR A 13 -7.40 0.65 -4.43
CA THR A 13 -7.29 0.82 -2.98
C THR A 13 -6.10 1.72 -2.67
N ILE A 14 -6.33 2.76 -1.85
CA ILE A 14 -5.28 3.59 -1.29
C ILE A 14 -4.92 3.00 0.07
N VAL A 15 -3.63 2.77 0.29
CA VAL A 15 -3.08 2.26 1.56
C VAL A 15 -2.13 3.31 2.12
N SER A 16 -2.46 3.78 3.32
CA SER A 16 -1.66 4.74 4.06
C SER A 16 -0.89 4.05 5.18
N PHE A 17 0.33 4.48 5.44
CA PHE A 17 1.22 3.85 6.42
C PHE A 17 1.56 4.78 7.59
N TYR A 18 1.95 4.18 8.72
CA TYR A 18 2.47 4.94 9.87
C TYR A 18 3.87 5.51 9.67
N SER A 19 4.56 5.11 8.61
CA SER A 19 5.94 5.51 8.32
C SER A 19 6.08 5.82 6.84
N LYS A 20 7.11 6.60 6.49
CA LYS A 20 7.38 6.93 5.09
C LYS A 20 7.61 5.67 4.27
N ILE A 21 7.05 5.66 3.06
CA ILE A 21 7.33 4.62 2.07
C ILE A 21 8.76 4.81 1.55
N PRO A 22 9.48 3.72 1.22
CA PRO A 22 10.77 3.82 0.57
C PRO A 22 10.71 4.64 -0.73
N SER A 23 11.83 5.27 -1.09
CA SER A 23 11.94 5.90 -2.42
C SER A 23 11.87 4.84 -3.53
N ARG A 24 11.26 5.17 -4.68
CA ARG A 24 11.14 4.30 -5.87
C ARG A 24 10.33 3.01 -5.65
N VAL A 25 9.17 3.13 -5.01
CA VAL A 25 8.21 2.01 -4.86
C VAL A 25 7.27 1.84 -6.06
N MET A 26 7.25 2.78 -7.01
CA MET A 26 6.41 2.66 -8.20
C MET A 26 6.78 1.43 -9.02
N GLY A 27 5.77 0.61 -9.39
CA GLY A 27 5.97 -0.62 -10.16
C GLY A 27 6.46 -1.82 -9.34
N LYS A 28 6.81 -1.63 -8.06
CA LYS A 28 7.12 -2.71 -7.12
C LYS A 28 5.87 -3.41 -6.61
N THR A 29 6.07 -4.49 -5.87
CA THR A 29 4.99 -5.15 -5.11
C THR A 29 5.16 -4.88 -3.61
N ILE A 30 4.04 -4.92 -2.91
CA ILE A 30 4.03 -5.11 -1.47
C ILE A 30 3.62 -6.55 -1.16
N THR A 31 4.16 -7.09 -0.08
CA THR A 31 3.64 -8.28 0.57
C THR A 31 3.04 -7.91 1.93
N VAL A 32 1.83 -8.42 2.20
CA VAL A 32 1.11 -8.20 3.46
C VAL A 32 1.13 -9.48 4.28
N ASP A 33 1.65 -9.37 5.50
CA ASP A 33 1.90 -10.47 6.44
C ASP A 33 2.67 -11.66 5.81
N GLY A 34 3.42 -11.43 4.73
CA GLY A 34 4.24 -12.44 4.05
C GLY A 34 3.49 -13.32 3.04
N ILE A 35 2.19 -13.09 2.81
CA ILE A 35 1.34 -14.02 2.04
C ILE A 35 0.79 -13.38 0.77
N ASN A 36 0.26 -12.15 0.89
CA ASN A 36 -0.49 -11.53 -0.21
C ASN A 36 0.35 -10.50 -0.94
N PHE A 37 0.51 -10.66 -2.25
CA PHE A 37 1.26 -9.72 -3.09
C PHE A 37 0.31 -8.74 -3.79
N HIS A 38 0.58 -7.45 -3.69
CA HIS A 38 -0.15 -6.41 -4.42
C HIS A 38 0.80 -5.51 -5.19
N LYS A 39 0.51 -5.29 -6.48
CA LYS A 39 1.29 -4.39 -7.32
C LYS A 39 0.96 -2.93 -7.02
N ILE A 40 1.99 -2.11 -6.82
CA ILE A 40 1.86 -0.66 -6.67
C ILE A 40 1.60 -0.05 -8.05
N LYS A 41 0.40 0.51 -8.21
CA LYS A 41 -0.06 1.20 -9.41
C LYS A 41 0.27 2.69 -9.39
N GLY A 42 0.43 3.28 -8.20
CA GLY A 42 0.63 4.71 -8.05
C GLY A 42 1.21 5.08 -6.69
N VAL A 43 1.82 6.26 -6.64
CA VAL A 43 2.19 6.98 -5.42
C VAL A 43 1.64 8.40 -5.59
N PRO A 44 0.78 8.90 -4.69
CA PRO A 44 0.29 10.28 -4.77
C PRO A 44 1.47 11.26 -4.69
N ILE A 45 1.50 12.26 -5.59
CA ILE A 45 2.62 13.22 -5.68
C ILE A 45 2.84 13.99 -4.37
N SER A 46 1.75 14.25 -3.64
CA SER A 46 1.75 15.00 -2.38
C SER A 46 1.90 14.13 -1.12
N SER A 47 2.17 12.83 -1.26
CA SER A 47 2.25 11.91 -0.11
C SER A 47 3.49 11.02 -0.17
N ASP A 48 4.20 10.93 0.95
CA ASP A 48 5.30 10.00 1.18
C ASP A 48 4.90 8.83 2.10
N ILE A 49 3.61 8.68 2.39
CA ILE A 49 3.06 7.61 3.24
C ILE A 49 1.95 6.81 2.56
N ASP A 50 1.57 7.16 1.33
CA ASP A 50 0.46 6.53 0.62
C ASP A 50 0.94 5.80 -0.63
N ILE A 51 0.30 4.66 -0.89
CA ILE A 51 0.39 3.96 -2.17
C ILE A 51 -0.99 3.69 -2.71
N PHE A 52 -1.07 3.57 -4.03
CA PHE A 52 -2.25 3.11 -4.74
C PHE A 52 -1.98 1.72 -5.30
N ILE A 53 -2.82 0.76 -4.94
CA ILE A 53 -2.77 -0.62 -5.41
C ILE A 53 -4.08 -0.99 -6.12
N GLU A 54 -4.10 -2.19 -6.72
CA GLU A 54 -5.35 -2.73 -7.25
C GLU A 54 -6.41 -2.92 -6.15
N LYS A 55 -7.67 -2.97 -6.58
CA LYS A 55 -8.80 -3.08 -5.66
C LYS A 55 -8.71 -4.42 -4.91
N THR A 56 -8.67 -4.36 -3.58
CA THR A 56 -8.64 -5.54 -2.72
C THR A 56 -9.45 -5.30 -1.45
N GLN A 57 -10.11 -6.34 -0.95
CA GLN A 57 -10.85 -6.33 0.33
C GLN A 57 -10.11 -7.09 1.44
N GLU A 58 -8.94 -7.64 1.15
CA GLU A 58 -8.23 -8.55 2.06
C GLU A 58 -7.37 -7.80 3.10
N LEU A 59 -7.16 -6.50 2.89
CA LEU A 59 -6.31 -5.69 3.74
C LEU A 59 -7.06 -5.16 4.98
N LYS A 60 -6.33 -5.12 6.09
CA LYS A 60 -6.81 -4.62 7.39
C LYS A 60 -5.79 -3.65 7.99
N VAL A 61 -6.31 -2.64 8.69
CA VAL A 61 -5.49 -1.70 9.45
C VAL A 61 -4.66 -2.47 10.50
N GLY A 62 -3.41 -2.06 10.68
CA GLY A 62 -2.47 -2.67 11.62
C GLY A 62 -1.62 -3.81 11.05
N GLN A 63 -1.95 -4.35 9.86
CA GLN A 63 -1.16 -5.41 9.21
C GLN A 63 0.25 -4.94 8.84
N THR A 64 1.19 -5.89 8.79
CA THR A 64 2.58 -5.61 8.44
C THR A 64 2.78 -5.74 6.93
N VAL A 65 3.40 -4.73 6.35
CA VAL A 65 3.68 -4.61 4.92
C VAL A 65 5.18 -4.53 4.69
N ILE A 66 5.65 -5.28 3.69
CA ILE A 66 7.04 -5.29 3.24
C ILE A 66 7.04 -4.97 1.75
N PHE A 67 7.95 -4.09 1.31
CA PHE A 67 8.14 -3.79 -0.12
C PHE A 67 9.15 -4.76 -0.71
N VAL A 68 8.86 -5.25 -1.91
CA VAL A 68 9.73 -6.15 -2.70
C VAL A 68 10.15 -5.43 -3.98
#